data_AF-A0A7X4IBV4-F1
#
_entry.id   AF-A0A7X4IBV4-F1
#
_cell.length_a   1.000
_cell.length_b   1.000
_cell.length_c   1.000
_cell.angle_alpha   90.00
_cell.angle_beta   90.00
_cell.angle_gamma   90.00
#
_symmetry.space_group_name_H-M   'P 1'
#
loop_
_entity.id
_entity.type
_entity.pdbx_description
1 polymer ?
#
loop_
_entity_poly.entity_id
_entity_poly.type
_entity_poly.pdbx_seq_one_letter_code
_entity_poly.pdbx_strand_id
1 'polypeptide(L)'
;MSKGAYTYEPGNITEFGKDRMRFELGDTMVEGLADTTALTDEEIQAAIDAYPNKWKRAKLMLLESLCRRFAYEVNTKTGPLSLDMNGRAKLWKEDYDKLKKEVQAESVSVPRFGNGVDGPPYFHTGMHENERVWNG
;
A
#
# COMPACT_ATOMS: atom_id res chain seq x y z
N MET A 1 26.15 -8.96 -14.60
CA MET A 1 25.01 -8.46 -13.80
C MET A 1 23.91 -9.47 -13.94
N SER A 2 23.39 -10.06 -12.86
CA SER A 2 22.28 -11.01 -12.95
C SER A 2 21.14 -10.35 -13.70
N LYS A 3 20.77 -10.90 -14.84
CA LYS A 3 19.64 -10.42 -15.64
C LYS A 3 18.39 -10.85 -14.86
N GLY A 4 17.75 -9.92 -14.18
CA GLY A 4 16.50 -10.21 -13.46
C GLY A 4 15.47 -10.79 -14.42
N ALA A 5 14.59 -11.65 -13.92
CA ALA A 5 13.49 -12.18 -14.70
C ALA A 5 12.37 -11.13 -14.83
N TYR A 6 11.69 -11.15 -15.97
CA TYR A 6 10.58 -10.26 -16.27
C TYR A 6 9.48 -11.11 -16.88
N THR A 7 8.61 -11.66 -16.03
CA THR A 7 7.51 -12.51 -16.49
C THR A 7 6.20 -12.05 -15.87
N TYR A 8 5.13 -12.17 -16.67
CA TYR A 8 3.79 -11.80 -16.25
C TYR A 8 2.79 -12.79 -16.85
N GLU A 9 2.12 -13.52 -15.96
CA GLU A 9 1.07 -14.48 -16.32
C GLU A 9 -0.30 -13.99 -15.82
N PRO A 10 -1.19 -13.49 -16.70
CA PRO A 10 -2.49 -12.96 -16.30
C PRO A 10 -3.38 -13.95 -15.55
N GLY A 11 -3.19 -15.26 -15.76
CA GLY A 11 -3.94 -16.31 -15.07
C GLY A 11 -3.69 -16.36 -13.55
N ASN A 12 -2.53 -15.88 -13.10
CA ASN A 12 -2.08 -15.99 -11.71
C ASN A 12 -2.46 -14.75 -10.86
N ILE A 13 -3.22 -13.80 -11.42
CA ILE A 13 -3.64 -12.57 -10.71
C ILE A 13 -4.57 -12.89 -9.53
N THR A 14 -5.23 -14.04 -9.55
CA THR A 14 -6.10 -14.50 -8.45
C THR A 14 -5.33 -14.74 -7.16
N GLU A 15 -4.05 -15.12 -7.26
CA GLU A 15 -3.19 -15.43 -6.12
C GLU A 15 -2.47 -14.17 -5.61
N PHE A 16 -2.15 -14.13 -4.32
CA PHE A 16 -1.31 -13.08 -3.73
C PHE A 16 0.17 -13.29 -4.04
N GLY A 17 0.49 -13.31 -5.34
CA GLY A 17 1.82 -13.56 -5.86
C GLY A 17 2.33 -12.43 -6.75
N LYS A 18 3.50 -12.66 -7.34
CA LYS A 18 4.19 -11.68 -8.19
C LYS A 18 3.31 -11.11 -9.31
N ASP A 19 2.57 -11.94 -10.03
CA ASP A 19 1.77 -11.51 -11.18
C ASP A 19 0.65 -10.54 -10.78
N ARG A 20 0.01 -10.79 -9.64
CA ARG A 20 -0.96 -9.86 -9.06
C ARG A 20 -0.31 -8.54 -8.66
N MET A 21 0.89 -8.57 -8.07
CA MET A 21 1.60 -7.34 -7.70
C MET A 21 1.96 -6.51 -8.93
N ARG A 22 2.44 -7.15 -10.01
CA ARG A 22 2.69 -6.50 -11.31
C ARG A 22 1.43 -5.84 -11.86
N PHE A 23 0.32 -6.58 -11.89
CA PHE A 23 -0.98 -6.07 -12.32
C PHE A 23 -1.42 -4.85 -11.51
N GLU A 24 -1.34 -4.96 -10.18
CA GLU A 24 -1.76 -3.91 -9.24
C GLU A 24 -0.89 -2.65 -9.26
N LEU A 25 0.37 -2.75 -9.71
CA LEU A 25 1.30 -1.63 -9.91
C LEU A 25 1.27 -1.06 -11.33
N GLY A 26 0.62 -1.75 -12.26
CA GLY A 26 0.61 -1.39 -13.69
C GLY A 26 1.94 -1.70 -14.41
N ASP A 27 2.80 -2.56 -13.85
CA ASP A 27 4.11 -2.95 -14.41
C ASP A 27 4.01 -4.29 -15.18
N THR A 28 3.11 -4.35 -16.16
CA THR A 28 2.75 -5.58 -16.90
C THR A 28 3.41 -5.68 -18.27
N MET A 29 4.05 -4.61 -18.77
CA MET A 29 4.66 -4.56 -20.10
C MET A 29 6.03 -5.27 -20.12
N VAL A 30 6.03 -6.61 -20.02
CA VAL A 30 7.25 -7.43 -19.84
C VAL A 30 8.05 -7.70 -21.12
N GLU A 31 7.51 -7.41 -22.30
CA GLU A 31 8.14 -7.73 -23.59
C GLU A 31 9.49 -7.05 -23.82
N GLY A 32 9.64 -5.80 -23.36
CA GLY A 32 10.89 -5.05 -23.45
C GLY A 32 11.87 -5.29 -22.30
N LEU A 33 11.61 -6.29 -21.45
CA LEU A 33 12.46 -6.62 -20.29
C LEU A 33 12.79 -5.35 -19.48
N ALA A 34 14.07 -5.08 -19.22
CA ALA A 34 14.54 -3.93 -18.46
C ALA A 34 14.21 -2.55 -19.08
N ASP A 35 13.91 -2.48 -20.37
CA ASP A 35 13.64 -1.20 -21.05
C ASP A 35 12.20 -0.73 -20.83
N THR A 36 11.25 -1.66 -20.65
CA THR A 36 9.82 -1.35 -20.49
C THR A 36 9.30 -1.63 -19.10
N THR A 37 9.89 -2.59 -18.38
CA THR A 37 9.48 -2.92 -17.01
C THR A 37 10.34 -2.21 -15.99
N ALA A 38 9.66 -1.68 -14.98
CA ALA A 38 10.31 -0.96 -13.91
C ALA A 38 10.78 -1.90 -12.78
N LEU A 39 10.17 -3.07 -12.59
CA LEU A 39 10.54 -3.99 -11.53
C LEU A 39 10.90 -5.37 -12.09
N THR A 40 11.92 -5.97 -11.50
CA THR A 40 12.28 -7.38 -11.72
C THR A 40 11.37 -8.30 -10.91
N ASP A 41 11.25 -9.55 -11.36
CA ASP A 41 10.50 -10.58 -10.63
C ASP A 41 11.08 -10.79 -9.23
N GLU A 42 12.40 -10.70 -9.08
CA GLU A 42 13.11 -10.86 -7.82
C GLU A 42 12.84 -9.71 -6.84
N GLU A 43 12.77 -8.46 -7.30
CA GLU A 43 12.41 -7.31 -6.46
C GLU A 43 10.99 -7.44 -5.91
N ILE A 44 10.05 -7.89 -6.74
CA ILE A 44 8.66 -8.11 -6.34
C ILE A 44 8.57 -9.23 -5.31
N GLN A 45 9.24 -10.36 -5.58
CA GLN A 45 9.23 -11.49 -4.65
C GLN A 45 9.88 -11.10 -3.31
N ALA A 46 11.00 -10.39 -3.33
CA ALA A 46 11.66 -9.92 -2.12
C ALA A 46 10.76 -9.00 -1.27
N ALA A 47 9.94 -8.14 -1.89
CA ALA A 47 8.99 -7.30 -1.17
C ALA A 47 7.84 -8.10 -0.54
N ILE A 48 7.36 -9.14 -1.23
CA ILE A 48 6.33 -10.06 -0.71
C ILE A 48 6.90 -10.83 0.49
N ASP A 49 8.11 -11.37 0.35
CA ASP A 49 8.79 -12.17 1.39
C ASP A 49 9.15 -11.33 2.62
N ALA A 50 9.52 -10.06 2.43
CA ALA A 50 9.81 -9.13 3.53
C ALA A 50 8.57 -8.79 4.39
N TYR A 51 7.37 -8.91 3.82
CA TYR A 51 6.11 -8.53 4.46
C TYR A 51 5.04 -9.62 4.35
N PRO A 52 5.25 -10.79 4.99
CA PRO A 52 4.29 -11.88 4.94
C PRO A 52 2.94 -11.44 5.54
N ASN A 53 1.85 -11.81 4.89
CA ASN A 53 0.47 -11.42 5.22
C ASN A 53 0.20 -9.90 5.26
N LYS A 54 1.13 -9.06 4.80
CA LYS A 54 1.00 -7.60 4.79
C LYS A 54 1.15 -7.05 3.38
N TRP A 55 0.24 -7.49 2.50
CA TRP A 55 0.22 -7.13 1.07
C TRP A 55 0.35 -5.63 0.80
N LYS A 56 -0.42 -4.81 1.52
CA LYS A 56 -0.39 -3.35 1.38
C LYS A 56 0.97 -2.74 1.72
N ARG A 57 1.72 -3.33 2.68
CA ARG A 57 3.08 -2.87 3.01
C ARG A 57 4.11 -3.29 1.95
N ALA A 58 4.00 -4.50 1.43
CA ALA A 58 4.82 -4.95 0.30
C ALA A 58 4.63 -4.02 -0.92
N LYS A 59 3.36 -3.73 -1.26
CA LYS A 59 3.01 -2.80 -2.34
C LYS A 59 3.55 -1.39 -2.10
N LEU A 60 3.47 -0.90 -0.86
CA LEU A 60 4.00 0.41 -0.48
C LEU A 60 5.52 0.50 -0.66
N MET A 61 6.26 -0.55 -0.29
CA MET A 61 7.72 -0.62 -0.51
C MET A 61 8.07 -0.53 -2.00
N LEU A 62 7.33 -1.26 -2.84
CA LEU A 62 7.56 -1.26 -4.29
C LEU A 62 7.21 0.09 -4.93
N LEU A 63 6.10 0.72 -4.53
CA LEU A 63 5.76 2.08 -4.99
C LEU A 63 6.83 3.10 -4.61
N GLU A 64 7.41 2.97 -3.41
CA GLU A 64 8.50 3.85 -2.98
C GLU A 64 9.78 3.65 -3.82
N SER A 65 10.08 2.40 -4.20
CA SER A 65 11.17 2.07 -5.12
C SER A 65 10.94 2.70 -6.51
N LEU A 66 9.73 2.57 -7.05
CA LEU A 66 9.32 3.17 -8.32
C LEU A 66 9.49 4.70 -8.28
N CYS A 67 8.96 5.36 -7.26
CA CYS A 67 9.09 6.81 -7.13
C CYS A 67 10.55 7.28 -7.15
N ARG A 68 11.46 6.56 -6.47
CA ARG A 68 12.90 6.89 -6.47
C ARG A 68 13.56 6.63 -7.82
N ARG A 69 13.19 5.53 -8.50
CA ARG A 69 13.73 5.17 -9.80
C ARG A 69 13.41 6.24 -10.84
N PHE A 70 12.22 6.81 -10.82
CA PHE A 70 11.80 7.81 -11.81
C PHE A 70 11.98 9.27 -11.33
N ALA A 71 12.58 9.49 -10.15
CA ALA A 71 12.74 10.83 -9.59
C ALA A 71 13.67 11.74 -10.40
N TYR A 72 14.59 11.18 -11.18
CA TYR A 72 15.51 11.95 -12.03
C TYR A 72 14.85 12.41 -13.35
N GLU A 73 13.67 11.90 -13.69
CA GLU A 73 12.98 12.27 -14.92
C GLU A 73 12.40 13.68 -14.81
N VAL A 74 12.94 14.60 -15.61
CA VAL A 74 12.52 15.99 -15.65
C VAL A 74 11.79 16.29 -16.95
N ASN A 75 10.87 17.24 -16.89
CA ASN A 75 10.18 17.70 -18.08
C ASN A 75 11.14 18.50 -18.95
N THR A 76 11.27 18.12 -20.20
CA THR A 76 12.17 18.76 -21.16
C THR A 76 11.37 19.53 -22.19
N LYS A 77 11.78 20.77 -22.46
CA LYS A 77 11.22 21.60 -23.53
C LYS A 77 12.34 21.98 -24.49
N THR A 78 12.17 21.61 -25.76
CA THR A 78 13.13 21.89 -26.83
C THR A 78 12.39 22.52 -28.00
N GLY A 79 12.49 23.84 -28.13
CA GLY A 79 11.74 24.60 -29.14
C GLY A 79 10.22 24.45 -28.94
N PRO A 80 9.45 24.07 -29.99
CA PRO A 80 8.02 23.82 -29.86
C PRO A 80 7.68 22.48 -29.19
N LEU A 81 8.63 21.54 -29.06
CA LEU A 81 8.41 20.25 -28.44
C LEU A 81 8.48 20.36 -26.91
N SER A 82 7.43 19.92 -26.23
CA SER A 82 7.39 19.76 -24.77
C SER A 82 7.13 18.30 -24.43
N LEU A 83 7.98 17.72 -23.58
CA LEU A 83 7.91 16.33 -23.12
C LEU A 83 7.67 16.33 -21.59
N ASP A 84 6.54 15.76 -21.15
CA ASP A 84 6.21 15.62 -19.73
C ASP A 84 6.58 14.21 -19.23
N MET A 85 7.85 14.05 -18.88
CA MET A 85 8.40 12.75 -18.45
C MET A 85 8.13 12.48 -16.97
N ASN A 86 7.95 13.53 -16.17
CA ASN A 86 7.67 13.41 -14.73
C ASN A 86 6.23 12.92 -14.42
N GLY A 87 5.36 12.79 -15.44
CA GLY A 87 3.99 12.33 -15.25
C GLY A 87 3.88 10.99 -14.51
N ARG A 88 4.78 10.04 -14.81
CA ARG A 88 4.79 8.71 -14.18
C ARG A 88 5.16 8.76 -12.70
N ALA A 89 6.20 9.51 -12.35
CA ALA A 89 6.64 9.65 -10.96
C ALA A 89 5.57 10.33 -10.10
N LYS A 90 4.83 11.30 -10.65
CA LYS A 90 3.68 11.92 -9.96
C LYS A 90 2.56 10.93 -9.70
N LEU A 91 2.17 10.14 -10.71
CA LEU A 91 1.11 9.14 -10.57
C LEU A 91 1.41 8.13 -9.45
N TRP A 92 2.60 7.53 -9.46
CA TRP A 92 2.98 6.58 -8.41
C TRP A 92 3.15 7.23 -7.03
N LYS A 93 3.53 8.51 -6.98
CA LYS A 93 3.61 9.25 -5.72
C LYS A 93 2.22 9.46 -5.11
N GLU A 94 1.21 9.77 -5.93
CA GLU A 94 -0.18 9.89 -5.48
C GLU A 94 -0.70 8.55 -4.93
N ASP A 95 -0.45 7.44 -5.65
CA ASP A 95 -0.79 6.10 -5.19
C ASP A 95 -0.07 5.72 -3.89
N TYR A 96 1.22 6.05 -3.78
CA TYR A 96 2.02 5.85 -2.57
C TYR A 96 1.41 6.63 -1.39
N ASP A 97 1.11 7.91 -1.56
CA ASP A 97 0.58 8.76 -0.48
C ASP A 97 -0.81 8.29 -0.03
N LYS A 98 -1.64 7.82 -0.97
CA LYS A 98 -2.95 7.23 -0.67
C LYS A 98 -2.79 5.93 0.12
N LEU A 99 -1.97 5.00 -0.37
CA LEU A 99 -1.75 3.71 0.28
C LEU A 99 -1.09 3.86 1.65
N LYS A 100 -0.16 4.81 1.80
CA LYS A 100 0.47 5.14 3.08
C LYS A 100 -0.54 5.58 4.13
N LYS A 101 -1.52 6.40 3.75
CA LYS A 101 -2.62 6.81 4.65
C LYS A 101 -3.47 5.62 5.05
N GLU A 102 -3.81 4.72 4.13
CA GLU A 102 -4.57 3.49 4.44
C GLU A 102 -3.80 2.58 5.40
N VAL A 103 -2.52 2.31 5.14
CA VAL A 103 -1.67 1.48 5.99
C VAL A 103 -1.49 2.11 7.38
N GLN A 104 -1.40 3.43 7.47
CA GLN A 104 -1.37 4.15 8.75
C GLN A 104 -2.70 4.00 9.49
N ALA A 105 -3.83 4.21 8.82
CA ALA A 105 -5.15 4.06 9.41
C ALA A 105 -5.39 2.64 9.95
N GLU A 106 -5.00 1.60 9.21
CA GLU A 106 -5.06 0.20 9.66
C GLU A 106 -4.19 -0.08 10.89
N SER A 107 -3.09 0.65 11.04
CA SER A 107 -2.19 0.50 12.20
C SER A 107 -2.70 1.20 13.46
N VAL A 108 -3.66 2.11 13.35
CA VAL A 108 -4.31 2.75 14.50
C VAL A 108 -5.41 1.81 15.03
N SER A 109 -5.00 0.70 15.64
CA SER A 109 -5.88 -0.04 16.53
C SER A 109 -6.05 0.77 17.81
N VAL A 110 -7.29 1.10 18.20
CA VAL A 110 -7.56 1.64 19.53
C VAL A 110 -6.97 0.67 20.55
N PRO A 111 -6.01 1.09 21.40
CA PRO A 111 -5.48 0.19 22.41
C PRO A 111 -6.64 -0.23 23.30
N ARG A 112 -6.94 -1.53 23.36
CA ARG A 112 -7.78 -2.08 24.42
C ARG A 112 -6.97 -2.00 25.71
N PHE A 113 -7.05 -0.86 26.39
CA PHE A 113 -6.58 -0.76 27.76
C PHE A 113 -7.53 -1.55 28.65
N GLY A 114 -7.07 -2.72 29.13
CA GLY A 114 -7.69 -3.40 30.25
C GLY A 114 -7.58 -4.92 30.22
N ASN A 115 -6.68 -5.47 31.04
CA ASN A 115 -6.87 -6.78 31.69
C ASN A 115 -8.00 -6.67 32.74
N GLY A 116 -9.16 -6.15 32.35
CA GLY A 116 -10.34 -6.15 33.19
C GLY A 116 -11.09 -7.44 32.93
N VAL A 117 -11.30 -8.24 33.97
CA VAL A 117 -12.35 -9.26 33.99
C VAL A 117 -13.60 -8.66 33.35
N ASP A 118 -14.31 -9.41 32.48
CA ASP A 118 -15.61 -9.05 31.88
C ASP A 118 -16.68 -8.82 32.98
N GLY A 119 -16.48 -7.79 33.79
CA GLY A 119 -17.39 -7.30 34.79
C GLY A 119 -18.29 -6.24 34.16
N PRO A 120 -19.51 -6.06 34.66
CA PRO A 120 -20.38 -4.98 34.20
C PRO A 120 -19.66 -3.64 34.38
N PRO A 121 -19.85 -2.70 33.44
CA PRO A 121 -19.16 -1.41 33.50
C PRO A 121 -19.45 -0.70 34.83
N TYR A 122 -18.39 -0.13 35.43
CA TYR A 122 -18.46 0.59 36.72
C TYR A 122 -19.53 1.68 36.73
N PHE A 123 -19.78 2.28 35.58
CA PHE A 123 -20.93 3.14 35.34
C PHE A 123 -21.97 2.37 34.53
N HIS A 124 -23.17 2.23 35.07
CA HIS A 124 -24.31 1.66 34.36
C HIS A 124 -25.49 2.63 34.42
N THR A 125 -26.39 2.51 33.44
CA THR A 125 -27.63 3.29 33.39
C THR A 125 -28.42 3.10 34.69
N GLY A 126 -28.95 4.19 35.24
CA GLY A 126 -29.71 4.19 36.50
C GLY A 126 -28.90 4.50 37.76
N MET A 127 -27.56 4.63 37.70
CA MET A 127 -26.73 4.90 38.90
C MET A 127 -26.99 6.26 39.58
N HIS A 128 -27.69 7.17 38.89
CA HIS A 128 -28.11 8.48 39.42
C HIS A 128 -29.64 8.58 39.64
N GLU A 129 -30.38 7.48 39.46
CA GLU A 129 -31.82 7.48 39.71
C GLU A 129 -32.08 7.59 41.23
N ASN A 130 -32.87 8.59 41.60
CA ASN A 130 -33.19 8.87 42.99
C ASN A 130 -34.51 8.17 43.34
N GLU A 131 -34.44 7.06 44.08
CA GLU A 131 -35.61 6.22 44.43
C GLU A 131 -36.74 6.99 45.12
N ARG A 132 -36.45 8.16 45.70
CA ARG A 132 -37.45 9.02 46.35
C ARG A 132 -38.43 9.70 45.40
N VAL A 133 -38.18 9.66 44.09
CA VAL A 133 -39.05 10.29 43.08
C VAL A 133 -40.22 9.37 42.68
N TRP A 134 -40.19 8.07 43.02
CA TRP A 134 -41.22 7.12 42.60
C TRP A 134 -42.28 6.79 43.67
N ASN A 135 -42.07 7.18 44.93
CA ASN A 135 -43.04 6.99 46.02
C ASN A 135 -43.62 8.34 46.47
N GLY A 136 -44.33 9.02 45.56
CA GLY A 136 -45.09 10.24 45.82
C GLY A 136 -46.42 10.23 45.07
#